data_AF-A0A7X8FJJ7-F1
#
_entry.id   AF-A0A7X8FJJ7-F1
#
_cell.length_a   1.000
_cell.length_b   1.000
_cell.length_c   1.000
_cell.angle_alpha   90.00
_cell.angle_beta   90.00
_cell.angle_gamma   90.00
#
_symmetry.space_group_name_H-M   'P 1'
#
loop_
_entity.id
_entity.type
_entity.pdbx_description
1 polymer ?
#
loop_
_entity_poly.entity_id
_entity_poly.type
_entity_poly.pdbx_seq_one_letter_code
_entity_poly.pdbx_strand_id
1 'polypeptide(L)'
;AGMIEGMLEGSAPGADYLLLRSEDTDSEYPVEEDLWTAAAEFADSSGADIITSSLGYYIFDDPSMDYQFEDMDGDRAFVTRAADIAASKGILVVNSAGNERNMAWKKIIAPSDGDSVLAVGAVRSDRTISSFSSAGPSADRQVKPDIVAQGVGIKVQINPNQLHMADGTSFSCPVISGICACIMQAVPQASNMDIISALHSSSDRYLTPDSLYGYGIPDIKKAIAILQDKYLPKPAGEIVVFPNPFRNEIRINLSEVPEWLSVEIYDQTGKQVMKKMYRNFVSRSLTLDNLTFRGKGLYFVRVITPDTALTHRIIKIVGP
;
A
#
# COMPACT_ATOMS: atom_id res chain seq x y z
N ALA A 1 3.02 -10.58 -2.65
CA ALA A 1 3.20 -11.26 -3.95
C ALA A 1 2.54 -12.64 -4.02
N GLY A 2 2.83 -13.56 -3.10
CA GLY A 2 2.45 -14.97 -3.27
C GLY A 2 0.93 -15.25 -3.29
N MET A 3 0.51 -16.11 -4.22
CA MET A 3 -0.81 -16.74 -4.24
C MET A 3 -0.61 -18.26 -4.36
N ILE A 4 -1.10 -18.99 -3.37
CA ILE A 4 -1.21 -20.44 -3.38
C ILE A 4 -2.67 -20.76 -3.06
N GLU A 5 -3.38 -21.31 -4.04
CA GLU A 5 -4.82 -21.53 -3.98
C GLU A 5 -5.24 -22.23 -2.67
N GLY A 6 -6.17 -21.62 -1.94
CA GLY A 6 -6.69 -22.12 -0.68
C GLY A 6 -5.72 -22.09 0.52
N MET A 7 -4.47 -21.65 0.35
CA MET A 7 -3.43 -21.72 1.38
C MET A 7 -2.83 -20.38 1.78
N LEU A 8 -2.50 -19.53 0.81
CA LEU A 8 -1.82 -18.25 0.99
C LEU A 8 -2.29 -17.27 -0.08
N GLU A 9 -2.73 -16.09 0.33
CA GLU A 9 -3.03 -14.99 -0.58
C GLU A 9 -2.40 -13.72 -0.01
N GLY A 10 -1.48 -13.11 -0.77
CA GLY A 10 -0.89 -11.83 -0.41
C GLY A 10 -1.93 -10.70 -0.44
N SER A 11 -1.63 -9.57 0.20
CA SER A 11 -2.53 -8.42 0.27
C SER A 11 -2.77 -7.71 -1.07
N ALA A 12 -1.85 -7.85 -2.04
CA ALA A 12 -1.98 -7.32 -3.41
C ALA A 12 -1.41 -8.31 -4.46
N PRO A 13 -2.09 -9.42 -4.76
CA PRO A 13 -1.57 -10.43 -5.68
C PRO A 13 -1.49 -9.96 -7.14
N GLY A 14 -2.21 -8.89 -7.50
CA GLY A 14 -2.19 -8.29 -8.84
C GLY A 14 -1.21 -7.14 -9.02
N ALA A 15 -0.40 -6.80 -8.01
CA ALA A 15 0.67 -5.82 -8.15
C ALA A 15 1.89 -6.43 -8.86
N ASP A 16 2.67 -5.60 -9.53
CA ASP A 16 4.00 -5.97 -10.02
C ASP A 16 5.04 -5.83 -8.90
N TYR A 17 6.09 -6.64 -8.95
CA TYR A 17 7.09 -6.71 -7.88
C TYR A 17 8.51 -6.64 -8.46
N LEU A 18 9.33 -5.78 -7.84
CA LEU A 18 10.76 -5.71 -8.03
C LEU A 18 11.46 -6.22 -6.76
N LEU A 19 12.41 -7.14 -6.90
CA LEU A 19 13.17 -7.70 -5.79
C LEU A 19 14.59 -7.16 -5.84
N LEU A 20 14.94 -6.32 -4.87
CA LEU A 20 16.26 -5.71 -4.72
C LEU A 20 16.88 -6.19 -3.41
N ARG A 21 18.11 -6.69 -3.49
CA ARG A 21 18.88 -7.11 -2.32
C ARG A 21 19.85 -5.98 -1.95
N SER A 22 19.67 -5.40 -0.77
CA SER A 22 20.55 -4.37 -0.20
C SER A 22 21.52 -4.92 0.85
N GLU A 23 21.19 -6.02 1.52
CA GLU A 23 21.95 -6.48 2.69
C GLU A 23 23.05 -7.49 2.35
N ASP A 24 24.15 -7.39 3.09
CA ASP A 24 25.13 -8.45 3.31
C ASP A 24 24.68 -9.31 4.51
N THR A 25 24.92 -10.61 4.45
CA THR A 25 24.57 -11.51 5.56
C THR A 25 25.74 -11.79 6.48
N ASP A 26 26.95 -11.40 6.09
CA ASP A 26 28.19 -11.76 6.78
C ASP A 26 28.71 -10.66 7.71
N SER A 27 28.20 -9.42 7.58
CA SER A 27 28.60 -8.26 8.39
C SER A 27 27.54 -7.17 8.39
N GLU A 28 27.52 -6.35 9.44
CA GLU A 28 26.61 -5.21 9.58
C GLU A 28 27.43 -3.90 9.61
N TYR A 29 27.43 -3.14 8.52
CA TYR A 29 28.16 -1.87 8.39
C TYR A 29 27.32 -0.81 7.68
N PRO A 30 27.58 0.50 7.90
CA PRO A 30 26.83 1.58 7.27
C PRO A 30 26.75 1.55 5.73
N VAL A 31 27.64 0.79 5.06
CA VAL A 31 27.57 0.53 3.62
C VAL A 31 26.23 -0.08 3.18
N GLU A 32 25.53 -0.79 4.07
CA GLU A 32 24.20 -1.32 3.77
C GLU A 32 23.17 -0.20 3.56
N GLU A 33 23.32 0.93 4.26
CA GLU A 33 22.49 2.11 4.03
C GLU A 33 22.77 2.74 2.65
N ASP A 34 24.02 2.71 2.17
CA ASP A 34 24.38 3.10 0.80
C ASP A 34 23.74 2.14 -0.23
N LEU A 35 23.75 0.82 0.03
CA LEU A 35 23.14 -0.18 -0.83
C LEU A 35 21.62 -0.06 -0.86
N TRP A 36 20.99 0.23 0.29
CA TRP A 36 19.57 0.54 0.38
C TRP A 36 19.23 1.78 -0.45
N THR A 37 20.05 2.82 -0.36
CA THR A 37 19.89 4.05 -1.14
C THR A 37 20.00 3.77 -2.64
N ALA A 38 21.00 3.00 -3.07
CA ALA A 38 21.14 2.59 -4.47
C ALA A 38 19.95 1.75 -4.97
N ALA A 39 19.39 0.89 -4.11
CA ALA A 39 18.17 0.15 -4.42
C ALA A 39 16.95 1.07 -4.56
N ALA A 40 16.81 2.09 -3.69
CA ALA A 40 15.74 3.08 -3.77
C ALA A 40 15.85 3.93 -5.06
N GLU A 41 17.05 4.36 -5.45
CA GLU A 41 17.29 5.05 -6.73
C GLU A 41 16.92 4.16 -7.93
N PHE A 42 17.29 2.87 -7.88
CA PHE A 42 16.92 1.93 -8.94
C PHE A 42 15.40 1.70 -9.00
N ALA A 43 14.73 1.62 -7.85
CA ALA A 43 13.28 1.51 -7.76
C ALA A 43 12.57 2.73 -8.37
N ASP A 44 13.02 3.95 -8.06
CA ASP A 44 12.53 5.19 -8.68
C ASP A 44 12.70 5.16 -10.20
N SER A 45 13.91 4.80 -10.68
CA SER A 45 14.19 4.70 -12.13
C SER A 45 13.34 3.66 -12.85
N SER A 46 12.87 2.65 -12.13
CA SER A 46 12.00 1.58 -12.64
C SER A 46 10.51 1.96 -12.59
N GLY A 47 10.16 3.09 -11.96
CA GLY A 47 8.79 3.55 -11.78
C GLY A 47 8.03 2.83 -10.66
N ALA A 48 8.71 2.45 -9.58
CA ALA A 48 8.06 1.82 -8.43
C ALA A 48 7.20 2.83 -7.65
N ASP A 49 5.96 2.46 -7.33
CA ASP A 49 5.06 3.30 -6.53
C ASP A 49 5.28 3.15 -5.01
N ILE A 50 5.77 1.98 -4.57
CA ILE A 50 5.92 1.62 -3.16
C ILE A 50 7.28 0.95 -2.94
N ILE A 51 8.02 1.41 -1.92
CA ILE A 51 9.14 0.67 -1.34
C ILE A 51 8.64 -0.02 -0.08
N THR A 52 8.73 -1.36 -0.05
CA THR A 52 8.52 -2.16 1.15
C THR A 52 9.87 -2.56 1.72
N SER A 53 10.18 -2.09 2.92
CA SER A 53 11.45 -2.36 3.58
C SER A 53 11.18 -3.00 4.95
N SER A 54 11.72 -4.20 5.14
CA SER A 54 11.50 -5.03 6.35
C SER A 54 12.79 -5.22 7.13
N LEU A 55 13.62 -4.17 7.16
CA LEU A 55 14.93 -4.05 7.77
C LEU A 55 15.05 -2.70 8.50
N GLY A 56 16.13 -2.49 9.23
CA GLY A 56 16.45 -1.19 9.80
C GLY A 56 17.72 -1.20 10.64
N TYR A 57 18.28 -0.02 10.85
CA TYR A 57 19.66 0.16 11.32
C TYR A 57 19.68 0.96 12.62
N TYR A 58 20.54 0.54 13.54
CA TYR A 58 20.85 1.24 14.79
C TYR A 58 22.15 0.74 15.45
N ILE A 59 22.54 -0.52 15.22
CA ILE A 59 23.80 -1.12 15.66
C ILE A 59 24.54 -1.65 14.44
N PHE A 60 25.87 -1.56 14.47
CA PHE A 60 26.80 -2.11 13.49
C PHE A 60 27.88 -2.98 14.17
N ASP A 61 28.65 -3.71 13.37
CA ASP A 61 29.75 -4.56 13.84
C ASP A 61 30.85 -3.74 14.54
N ASP A 62 31.06 -2.49 14.13
CA ASP A 62 31.88 -1.51 14.83
C ASP A 62 30.98 -0.58 15.66
N PRO A 63 30.95 -0.72 17.00
CA PRO A 63 30.09 0.08 17.87
C PRO A 63 30.35 1.59 17.82
N SER A 64 31.49 2.03 17.26
CA SER A 64 31.75 3.46 17.05
C SER A 64 30.89 4.06 15.93
N MET A 65 30.22 3.23 15.13
CA MET A 65 29.30 3.60 14.06
C MET A 65 27.84 3.51 14.48
N ASP A 66 27.54 2.93 15.66
CA ASP A 66 26.17 2.78 16.17
C ASP A 66 25.44 4.11 16.26
N TYR A 67 24.19 4.12 15.83
CA TYR A 67 23.29 5.23 16.09
C TYR A 67 22.94 5.28 17.58
N GLN A 68 22.90 6.49 18.12
CA GLN A 68 22.31 6.78 19.43
C GLN A 68 20.82 7.06 19.27
N PHE A 69 20.07 7.02 20.36
CA PHE A 69 18.63 7.31 20.28
C PHE A 69 18.39 8.74 19.77
N GLU A 70 19.27 9.69 20.10
CA GLU A 70 19.23 11.06 19.61
C GLU A 70 19.37 11.18 18.09
N ASP A 71 19.88 10.14 17.41
CA ASP A 71 19.97 10.08 15.96
C ASP A 71 18.68 9.55 15.30
N MET A 72 17.73 9.01 16.08
CA MET A 72 16.41 8.58 15.60
C MET A 72 15.42 9.75 15.57
N ASP A 73 15.85 10.89 15.04
CA ASP A 73 15.10 12.16 15.01
C ASP A 73 14.34 12.38 13.70
N GLY A 74 14.39 11.41 12.77
CA GLY A 74 13.78 11.50 11.46
C GLY A 74 14.69 12.16 10.40
N ASP A 75 15.81 12.78 10.79
CA ASP A 75 16.62 13.59 9.87
C ASP A 75 18.12 13.24 9.89
N ARG A 76 18.58 12.47 10.89
CA ARG A 76 20.02 12.27 11.14
C ARG A 76 20.57 10.97 10.56
N ALA A 77 19.87 9.85 10.71
CA ALA A 77 20.28 8.58 10.12
C ALA A 77 20.31 8.68 8.59
N PHE A 78 21.35 8.10 7.97
CA PHE A 78 21.58 8.24 6.54
C PHE A 78 20.45 7.62 5.71
N VAL A 79 20.05 6.41 6.05
CA VAL A 79 18.93 5.71 5.40
C VAL A 79 17.61 6.46 5.56
N THR A 80 17.38 7.16 6.67
CA THR A 80 16.14 7.92 6.91
C THR A 80 16.03 9.07 5.91
N ARG A 81 17.13 9.82 5.75
CA ARG A 81 17.21 10.88 4.76
C ARG A 81 17.04 10.35 3.33
N ALA A 82 17.59 9.18 3.02
CA ALA A 82 17.39 8.54 1.73
C ALA A 82 15.92 8.14 1.49
N ALA A 83 15.26 7.61 2.53
CA ALA A 83 13.85 7.26 2.50
C ALA A 83 12.95 8.49 2.31
N ASP A 84 13.24 9.61 2.98
CA ASP A 84 12.49 10.85 2.79
C ASP A 84 12.70 11.45 1.40
N ILE A 85 13.90 11.31 0.82
CA ILE A 85 14.14 11.68 -0.58
C ILE A 85 13.28 10.82 -1.51
N ALA A 86 13.23 9.50 -1.33
CA ALA A 86 12.35 8.63 -2.11
C ALA A 86 10.87 9.03 -1.95
N ALA A 87 10.45 9.34 -0.72
CA ALA A 87 9.10 9.84 -0.45
C ALA A 87 8.81 11.17 -1.16
N SER A 88 9.78 12.09 -1.20
CA SER A 88 9.64 13.37 -1.92
C SER A 88 9.48 13.20 -3.45
N LYS A 89 9.89 12.06 -4.01
CA LYS A 89 9.68 11.70 -5.42
C LYS A 89 8.30 11.09 -5.70
N GLY A 90 7.50 10.88 -4.66
CA GLY A 90 6.15 10.32 -4.75
C GLY A 90 6.07 8.83 -4.42
N ILE A 91 7.19 8.18 -4.11
CA ILE A 91 7.21 6.78 -3.69
C ILE A 91 6.62 6.69 -2.28
N LEU A 92 5.71 5.76 -2.02
CA LEU A 92 5.31 5.46 -0.65
C LEU A 92 6.33 4.53 -0.01
N VAL A 93 7.09 5.03 0.96
CA VAL A 93 8.04 4.20 1.72
C VAL A 93 7.33 3.61 2.93
N VAL A 94 7.22 2.29 2.97
CA VAL A 94 6.66 1.54 4.10
C VAL A 94 7.79 0.75 4.74
N ASN A 95 8.06 1.01 6.02
CA ASN A 95 9.15 0.36 6.75
C ASN A 95 8.65 -0.37 7.99
N SER A 96 9.24 -1.53 8.30
CA SER A 96 8.96 -2.23 9.56
C SER A 96 9.52 -1.46 10.75
N ALA A 97 8.73 -1.31 11.81
CA ALA A 97 9.14 -0.52 12.97
C ALA A 97 10.37 -1.06 13.73
N GLY A 98 10.72 -2.34 13.53
CA GLY A 98 11.76 -3.04 14.27
C GLY A 98 11.22 -4.04 15.31
N ASN A 99 12.09 -4.91 15.84
CA ASN A 99 11.76 -5.99 16.78
C ASN A 99 12.51 -5.87 18.12
N GLU A 100 12.84 -4.65 18.54
CA GLU A 100 13.80 -4.37 19.61
C GLU A 100 13.16 -4.09 20.97
N ARG A 101 11.82 -4.05 21.10
CA ARG A 101 11.14 -3.63 22.35
C ARG A 101 11.40 -4.53 23.55
N ASN A 102 11.66 -5.81 23.32
CA ASN A 102 12.08 -6.77 24.34
C ASN A 102 13.61 -6.97 24.41
N MET A 103 14.37 -6.18 23.66
CA MET A 103 15.83 -6.19 23.63
C MET A 103 16.40 -5.01 24.43
N ALA A 104 17.71 -4.77 24.33
CA ALA A 104 18.37 -3.67 25.03
C ALA A 104 17.94 -2.29 24.50
N TRP A 105 17.79 -2.14 23.18
CA TRP A 105 17.48 -0.88 22.50
C TRP A 105 16.09 -0.33 22.82
N LYS A 106 15.05 -1.15 22.64
CA LYS A 106 13.64 -0.85 22.96
C LYS A 106 12.96 0.27 22.18
N LYS A 107 13.64 0.94 21.27
CA LYS A 107 13.15 2.11 20.54
C LYS A 107 12.86 1.79 19.07
N ILE A 108 12.24 2.74 18.38
CA ILE A 108 12.16 2.78 16.92
C ILE A 108 13.58 2.77 16.31
N ILE A 109 13.70 2.31 15.07
CA ILE A 109 14.96 2.20 14.31
C ILE A 109 14.86 2.98 13.00
N ALA A 110 15.99 3.27 12.35
CA ALA A 110 16.03 3.92 11.04
C ALA A 110 15.74 2.91 9.92
N PRO A 111 14.99 3.26 8.84
CA PRO A 111 14.38 4.57 8.55
C PRO A 111 12.97 4.78 9.12
N SER A 112 12.50 3.92 10.03
CA SER A 112 11.15 4.03 10.62
C SER A 112 10.97 5.23 11.57
N ASP A 113 12.02 5.97 11.88
CA ASP A 113 11.98 7.24 12.58
C ASP A 113 11.56 8.42 11.67
N GLY A 114 11.70 8.30 10.34
CA GLY A 114 11.43 9.36 9.35
C GLY A 114 9.96 9.81 9.30
N ASP A 115 9.73 11.11 9.10
CA ASP A 115 8.39 11.72 9.09
C ASP A 115 7.56 11.31 7.86
N SER A 116 8.24 11.03 6.74
CA SER A 116 7.67 10.68 5.45
C SER A 116 7.66 9.17 5.19
N VAL A 117 8.10 8.39 6.19
CA VAL A 117 8.12 6.92 6.17
C VAL A 117 6.95 6.37 6.97
N LEU A 118 6.15 5.51 6.36
CA LEU A 118 5.07 4.80 7.04
C LEU A 118 5.66 3.64 7.86
N ALA A 119 5.90 3.87 9.15
CA ALA A 119 6.41 2.87 10.08
C ALA A 119 5.31 1.94 10.58
N VAL A 120 5.50 0.63 10.42
CA VAL A 120 4.48 -0.37 10.74
C VAL A 120 4.92 -1.28 11.88
N GLY A 121 4.23 -1.18 13.03
CA GLY A 121 4.40 -2.08 14.16
C GLY A 121 3.60 -3.39 14.02
N ALA A 122 3.78 -4.31 14.97
CA ALA A 122 3.22 -5.66 14.91
C ALA A 122 2.29 -5.98 16.08
N VAL A 123 1.04 -6.34 15.75
CA VAL A 123 0.06 -6.91 16.68
C VAL A 123 -0.19 -8.40 16.40
N ARG A 124 -0.81 -9.06 17.38
CA ARG A 124 -1.41 -10.39 17.26
C ARG A 124 -2.78 -10.33 16.57
N SER A 125 -3.34 -11.49 16.24
CA SER A 125 -4.69 -11.60 15.66
C SER A 125 -5.80 -11.06 16.57
N ASP A 126 -5.57 -11.05 17.89
CA ASP A 126 -6.44 -10.45 18.90
C ASP A 126 -6.21 -8.93 19.09
N ARG A 127 -5.42 -8.32 18.21
CA ARG A 127 -5.05 -6.89 18.22
C ARG A 127 -4.14 -6.47 19.37
N THR A 128 -3.61 -7.41 20.16
CA THR A 128 -2.63 -7.10 21.21
C THR A 128 -1.27 -6.80 20.61
N ILE A 129 -0.62 -5.71 21.02
CA ILE A 129 0.75 -5.38 20.62
C ILE A 129 1.71 -6.51 20.98
N SER A 130 2.57 -6.87 20.04
CA SER A 130 3.63 -7.85 20.30
C SER A 130 4.67 -7.29 21.28
N SER A 131 5.32 -8.17 22.04
CA SER A 131 6.36 -7.75 23.00
C SER A 131 7.62 -7.23 22.31
N PHE A 132 7.88 -7.67 21.07
CA PHE A 132 9.06 -7.29 20.31
C PHE A 132 8.86 -6.02 19.48
N SER A 133 7.64 -5.70 19.03
CA SER A 133 7.40 -4.54 18.15
C SER A 133 7.98 -3.29 18.76
N SER A 134 8.95 -2.71 18.06
CA SER A 134 9.62 -1.48 18.48
C SER A 134 8.65 -0.33 18.65
N ALA A 135 9.02 0.55 19.58
CA ALA A 135 8.15 1.58 20.10
C ALA A 135 8.83 2.94 19.98
N GLY A 136 8.04 3.94 19.64
CA GLY A 136 8.49 5.31 19.68
C GLY A 136 8.39 5.93 21.09
N PRO A 137 8.16 7.25 21.16
CA PRO A 137 8.28 8.16 20.02
C PRO A 137 9.70 8.13 19.43
N SER A 138 9.87 8.68 18.24
CA SER A 138 11.19 9.09 17.74
C SER A 138 11.81 10.14 18.68
N ALA A 139 13.10 10.43 18.51
CA ALA A 139 13.86 11.34 19.36
C ALA A 139 13.30 12.77 19.35
N ASP A 140 12.81 13.22 18.21
CA ASP A 140 12.13 14.50 17.99
C ASP A 140 10.66 14.50 18.46
N ARG A 141 10.21 13.39 19.05
CA ARG A 141 8.91 13.18 19.70
C ARG A 141 7.74 12.96 18.75
N GLN A 142 7.99 12.57 17.49
CA GLN A 142 6.91 12.14 16.60
C GLN A 142 6.27 10.82 17.06
N VAL A 143 5.01 10.62 16.66
CA VAL A 143 4.28 9.38 16.90
C VAL A 143 4.87 8.30 16.00
N LYS A 144 5.61 7.35 16.59
CA LYS A 144 6.11 6.15 15.93
C LYS A 144 5.84 4.90 16.78
N PRO A 145 5.61 3.71 16.18
CA PRO A 145 5.30 3.54 14.76
C PRO A 145 4.04 4.33 14.37
N ASP A 146 3.83 4.57 13.08
CA ASP A 146 2.65 5.30 12.61
C ASP A 146 1.37 4.49 12.84
N ILE A 147 1.39 3.22 12.47
CA ILE A 147 0.26 2.29 12.60
C ILE A 147 0.75 0.90 12.96
N VAL A 148 -0.19 0.01 13.26
CA VAL A 148 0.09 -1.40 13.48
C VAL A 148 -0.76 -2.31 12.59
N ALA A 149 -0.19 -3.44 12.22
CA ALA A 149 -0.91 -4.53 11.55
C ALA A 149 -0.51 -5.89 12.12
N GLN A 150 -1.23 -6.94 11.76
CA GLN A 150 -0.90 -8.28 12.24
C GLN A 150 0.50 -8.67 11.74
N GLY A 151 1.41 -8.93 12.67
CA GLY A 151 2.78 -9.37 12.40
C GLY A 151 3.18 -10.60 13.20
N VAL A 152 2.23 -11.22 13.92
CA VAL A 152 2.43 -12.44 14.70
C VAL A 152 1.55 -13.55 14.15
N GLY A 153 2.12 -14.74 13.99
CA GLY A 153 1.48 -15.89 13.41
C GLY A 153 1.10 -15.64 11.95
N ILE A 154 1.98 -15.00 11.18
CA ILE A 154 1.75 -14.77 9.76
C ILE A 154 2.23 -15.98 8.98
N LYS A 155 1.36 -16.54 8.13
CA LYS A 155 1.75 -17.62 7.23
C LYS A 155 2.54 -17.05 6.06
N VAL A 156 3.75 -17.56 5.85
CA VAL A 156 4.66 -17.13 4.80
C VAL A 156 5.18 -18.32 4.01
N GLN A 157 5.56 -18.09 2.75
CA GLN A 157 6.21 -19.07 1.91
C GLN A 157 7.72 -18.88 1.96
N ILE A 158 8.45 -19.88 2.46
CA ILE A 158 9.92 -19.80 2.64
C ILE A 158 10.69 -20.51 1.52
N ASN A 159 10.03 -21.39 0.78
CA ASN A 159 10.49 -21.95 -0.48
C ASN A 159 9.27 -22.42 -1.30
N PRO A 160 9.43 -22.82 -2.58
CA PRO A 160 8.31 -23.17 -3.45
C PRO A 160 7.32 -24.18 -2.87
N ASN A 161 7.75 -25.07 -1.96
CA ASN A 161 6.93 -26.16 -1.43
C ASN A 161 6.65 -26.06 0.08
N GLN A 162 7.08 -25.00 0.76
CA GLN A 162 7.02 -24.92 2.22
C GLN A 162 6.43 -23.61 2.71
N LEU A 163 5.44 -23.76 3.59
CA LEU A 163 4.84 -22.69 4.36
C LEU A 163 5.34 -22.74 5.81
N HIS A 164 5.50 -21.57 6.40
CA HIS A 164 5.92 -21.39 7.78
C HIS A 164 5.09 -20.32 8.47
N MET A 165 5.00 -20.36 9.80
CA MET A 165 4.39 -19.30 10.59
C MET A 165 5.51 -18.44 11.15
N ALA A 166 5.46 -17.14 10.90
CA ALA A 166 6.53 -16.22 11.26
C ALA A 166 5.99 -15.02 12.04
N ASP A 167 6.87 -14.48 12.88
CA ASP A 167 6.62 -13.36 13.78
C ASP A 167 7.63 -12.25 13.51
N GLY A 168 7.18 -11.00 13.43
CA GLY A 168 8.04 -9.85 13.20
C GLY A 168 7.29 -8.66 12.59
N THR A 169 7.77 -7.45 12.83
CA THR A 169 7.30 -6.24 12.10
C THR A 169 7.62 -6.33 10.61
N SER A 170 8.63 -7.12 10.24
CA SER A 170 8.94 -7.54 8.87
C SER A 170 7.78 -8.22 8.14
N PHE A 171 6.77 -8.73 8.86
CA PHE A 171 5.57 -9.33 8.26
C PHE A 171 4.32 -8.43 8.31
N SER A 172 4.25 -7.48 9.26
CA SER A 172 3.18 -6.47 9.26
C SER A 172 3.42 -5.41 8.17
N CYS A 173 4.68 -5.04 7.92
CA CYS A 173 5.10 -4.11 6.87
C CYS A 173 4.60 -4.47 5.46
N PRO A 174 4.87 -5.68 4.90
CA PRO A 174 4.37 -6.06 3.57
C PRO A 174 2.86 -6.21 3.49
N VAL A 175 2.18 -6.54 4.60
CA VAL A 175 0.71 -6.57 4.64
C VAL A 175 0.15 -5.18 4.36
N ILE A 176 0.63 -4.16 5.08
CA ILE A 176 0.24 -2.77 4.86
C ILE A 176 0.68 -2.27 3.48
N SER A 177 1.86 -2.64 3.01
CA SER A 177 2.35 -2.23 1.68
C SER A 177 1.41 -2.71 0.56
N GLY A 178 0.97 -3.96 0.59
CA GLY A 178 -0.02 -4.44 -0.39
C GLY A 178 -1.40 -3.81 -0.20
N ILE A 179 -1.83 -3.50 1.02
CA ILE A 179 -3.05 -2.71 1.24
C ILE A 179 -2.92 -1.33 0.59
N CYS A 180 -1.77 -0.67 0.73
CA CYS A 180 -1.50 0.62 0.09
C CYS A 180 -1.52 0.53 -1.44
N ALA A 181 -1.01 -0.56 -2.03
CA ALA A 181 -1.14 -0.81 -3.47
C ALA A 181 -2.62 -0.90 -3.90
N CYS A 182 -3.47 -1.57 -3.10
CA CYS A 182 -4.91 -1.60 -3.35
C CYS A 182 -5.57 -0.22 -3.19
N ILE A 183 -5.12 0.60 -2.23
CA ILE A 183 -5.57 2.00 -2.08
C ILE A 183 -5.18 2.83 -3.31
N MET A 184 -3.94 2.73 -3.79
CA MET A 184 -3.46 3.39 -5.00
C MET A 184 -4.26 2.96 -6.23
N GLN A 185 -4.59 1.67 -6.36
CA GLN A 185 -5.47 1.21 -7.43
C GLN A 185 -6.88 1.83 -7.33
N ALA A 186 -7.43 1.93 -6.13
CA ALA A 186 -8.77 2.49 -5.91
C ALA A 186 -8.82 4.01 -6.12
N VAL A 187 -7.75 4.73 -5.81
CA VAL A 187 -7.62 6.19 -5.93
C VAL A 187 -6.26 6.57 -6.54
N PRO A 188 -6.07 6.41 -7.87
CA PRO A 188 -4.75 6.57 -8.51
C PRO A 188 -4.13 7.97 -8.46
N GLN A 189 -4.88 8.99 -8.03
CA GLN A 189 -4.38 10.36 -7.88
C GLN A 189 -3.93 10.67 -6.45
N ALA A 190 -4.13 9.75 -5.50
CA ALA A 190 -3.72 9.95 -4.12
C ALA A 190 -2.19 10.04 -4.02
N SER A 191 -1.69 11.10 -3.38
CA SER A 191 -0.27 11.20 -3.07
C SER A 191 0.10 10.21 -1.95
N ASN A 192 1.37 9.82 -1.87
CA ASN A 192 1.89 9.00 -0.77
C ASN A 192 1.58 9.60 0.61
N MET A 193 1.80 10.90 0.80
CA MET A 193 1.52 11.58 2.08
C MET A 193 0.03 11.65 2.40
N ASP A 194 -0.83 11.75 1.37
CA ASP A 194 -2.28 11.67 1.58
C ASP A 194 -2.74 10.27 1.96
N ILE A 195 -2.10 9.21 1.43
CA ILE A 195 -2.35 7.84 1.85
C ILE A 195 -1.97 7.67 3.33
N ILE A 196 -0.78 8.12 3.74
CA ILE A 196 -0.34 8.09 5.14
C ILE A 196 -1.35 8.84 6.04
N SER A 197 -1.72 10.07 5.67
CA SER A 197 -2.69 10.88 6.42
C SER A 197 -4.06 10.22 6.53
N ALA A 198 -4.54 9.59 5.45
CA ALA A 198 -5.81 8.86 5.44
C ALA A 198 -5.75 7.62 6.34
N LEU A 199 -4.64 6.89 6.36
CA LEU A 199 -4.41 5.76 7.28
C LEU A 199 -4.39 6.22 8.73
N HIS A 200 -3.71 7.33 9.05
CA HIS A 200 -3.71 7.88 10.42
C HIS A 200 -5.13 8.25 10.85
N SER A 201 -5.83 9.03 10.01
CA SER A 201 -7.19 9.53 10.28
C SER A 201 -8.25 8.42 10.34
N SER A 202 -7.99 7.28 9.71
CA SER A 202 -8.88 6.12 9.73
C SER A 202 -8.63 5.16 10.88
N SER A 203 -7.53 5.32 11.63
CA SER A 203 -7.11 4.37 12.65
C SER A 203 -7.86 4.50 13.98
N ASP A 204 -7.93 3.39 14.71
CA ASP A 204 -8.72 3.24 15.93
C ASP A 204 -8.24 4.08 17.14
N ARG A 205 -7.04 4.65 17.08
CA ARG A 205 -6.46 5.54 18.11
C ARG A 205 -6.13 6.94 17.58
N TYR A 206 -6.71 7.36 16.44
CA TYR A 206 -6.38 8.64 15.81
C TYR A 206 -6.37 9.85 16.76
N LEU A 207 -7.35 9.93 17.67
CA LEU A 207 -7.49 11.05 18.62
C LEU A 207 -6.54 10.96 19.83
N THR A 208 -5.99 9.78 20.11
CA THR A 208 -5.12 9.51 21.26
C THR A 208 -4.03 8.51 20.87
N PRO A 209 -3.12 8.90 19.95
CA PRO A 209 -2.04 8.01 19.53
C PRO A 209 -1.08 7.76 20.70
N ASP A 210 -0.40 6.62 20.65
CA ASP A 210 0.60 6.24 21.64
C ASP A 210 1.87 5.69 20.99
N SER A 211 2.92 5.45 21.78
CA SER A 211 4.21 5.00 21.27
C SER A 211 4.29 3.51 20.91
N LEU A 212 3.25 2.73 21.20
CA LEU A 212 3.20 1.29 20.92
C LEU A 212 2.38 0.99 19.67
N TYR A 213 1.20 1.61 19.58
CA TYR A 213 0.23 1.39 18.52
C TYR A 213 0.25 2.50 17.46
N GLY A 214 0.91 3.62 17.72
CA GLY A 214 0.82 4.79 16.87
C GLY A 214 -0.60 5.34 16.86
N TYR A 215 -1.09 5.65 15.66
CA TYR A 215 -2.49 5.96 15.39
C TYR A 215 -3.41 4.72 15.47
N GLY A 216 -2.86 3.51 15.55
CA GLY A 216 -3.60 2.28 15.79
C GLY A 216 -3.73 1.35 14.57
N ILE A 217 -4.81 0.58 14.53
CA ILE A 217 -5.15 -0.27 13.37
C ILE A 217 -6.04 0.54 12.41
N PRO A 218 -5.62 0.75 11.15
CA PRO A 218 -6.40 1.54 10.19
C PRO A 218 -7.66 0.82 9.73
N ASP A 219 -8.78 1.54 9.66
CA ASP A 219 -9.95 1.12 8.88
C ASP A 219 -9.70 1.48 7.41
N ILE A 220 -9.43 0.46 6.60
CA ILE A 220 -9.08 0.63 5.18
C ILE A 220 -10.27 1.16 4.36
N LYS A 221 -11.51 0.78 4.68
CA LYS A 221 -12.69 1.32 3.98
C LYS A 221 -12.84 2.81 4.26
N LYS A 222 -12.63 3.23 5.51
CA LYS A 222 -12.64 4.63 5.90
C LYS A 222 -11.49 5.41 5.25
N ALA A 223 -10.27 4.86 5.20
CA ALA A 223 -9.13 5.49 4.52
C ALA A 223 -9.42 5.71 3.03
N ILE A 224 -9.93 4.69 2.33
CA ILE A 224 -10.33 4.80 0.93
C ILE A 224 -11.43 5.85 0.77
N ALA A 225 -12.45 5.89 1.63
CA ALA A 225 -13.51 6.91 1.57
C ALA A 225 -12.95 8.34 1.69
N ILE A 226 -12.05 8.59 2.65
CA ILE A 226 -11.36 9.89 2.83
C ILE A 226 -10.66 10.32 1.53
N LEU A 227 -9.89 9.41 0.93
CA LEU A 227 -9.16 9.70 -0.30
C LEU A 227 -10.10 9.93 -1.49
N GLN A 228 -11.15 9.13 -1.61
CA GLN A 228 -12.13 9.30 -2.68
C GLN A 228 -12.86 10.64 -2.58
N ASP A 229 -13.19 11.10 -1.39
CA ASP A 229 -13.86 12.40 -1.21
C ASP A 229 -12.92 13.57 -1.54
N LYS A 230 -11.62 13.38 -1.36
CA LYS A 230 -10.61 14.36 -1.77
C LYS A 230 -10.35 14.38 -3.28
N TYR A 231 -10.28 13.22 -3.93
CA TYR A 231 -9.76 13.10 -5.31
C TYR A 231 -10.80 12.74 -6.37
N LEU A 232 -11.85 12.01 -6.01
CA LEU A 232 -12.81 11.49 -6.98
C LEU A 232 -14.07 12.36 -7.03
N PRO A 233 -14.41 12.91 -8.21
CA PRO A 233 -15.64 13.69 -8.35
C PRO A 233 -16.85 12.80 -8.05
N LYS A 234 -17.80 13.35 -7.30
CA LYS A 234 -19.07 12.68 -6.99
C LYS A 234 -20.13 13.14 -8.02
N PRO A 235 -20.46 12.31 -9.03
CA PRO A 235 -21.48 12.69 -10.01
C PRO A 235 -22.85 12.83 -9.33
N ALA A 236 -23.63 13.81 -9.77
CA ALA A 236 -24.94 14.12 -9.20
C ALA A 236 -25.98 13.06 -9.62
N GLY A 237 -26.03 11.95 -8.89
CA GLY A 237 -27.08 10.93 -9.03
C GLY A 237 -26.98 10.02 -10.26
N GLU A 238 -25.92 10.14 -11.07
CA GLU A 238 -25.74 9.35 -12.30
C GLU A 238 -24.44 8.55 -12.30
N ILE A 239 -24.47 7.39 -12.95
CA ILE A 239 -23.26 6.65 -13.32
C ILE A 239 -22.68 7.34 -14.57
N VAL A 240 -21.39 7.65 -14.55
CA VAL A 240 -20.70 8.33 -15.67
C VAL A 240 -19.66 7.40 -16.25
N VAL A 241 -19.70 7.19 -17.57
CA VAL A 241 -18.73 6.38 -18.31
C VAL A 241 -17.95 7.25 -19.28
N PHE A 242 -16.63 7.30 -19.14
CA PHE A 242 -15.73 8.18 -19.91
C PHE A 242 -14.33 7.57 -20.08
N PRO A 243 -13.47 8.02 -21.02
CA PRO A 243 -13.80 8.95 -22.09
C PRO A 243 -14.79 8.32 -23.08
N ASN A 244 -15.52 9.16 -23.80
CA ASN A 244 -16.35 8.74 -24.92
C ASN A 244 -16.25 9.80 -26.03
N PRO A 245 -15.56 9.53 -27.15
CA PRO A 245 -15.04 8.23 -27.59
C PRO A 245 -13.89 7.69 -26.73
N PHE A 246 -13.71 6.36 -26.73
CA PHE A 246 -12.64 5.64 -26.02
C PHE A 246 -11.75 4.86 -26.99
N ARG A 247 -10.53 4.53 -26.55
CA ARG A 247 -9.60 3.66 -27.29
C ARG A 247 -9.55 2.28 -26.66
N ASN A 248 -8.80 2.15 -25.57
CA ASN A 248 -8.53 0.89 -24.88
C ASN A 248 -8.89 0.93 -23.39
N GLU A 249 -9.29 2.09 -22.88
CA GLU A 249 -9.65 2.30 -21.48
C GLU A 249 -10.96 3.07 -21.40
N ILE A 250 -11.82 2.66 -20.47
CA ILE A 250 -12.92 3.47 -19.95
C ILE A 250 -12.85 3.49 -18.42
N ARG A 251 -13.39 4.54 -17.84
CA ARG A 251 -13.60 4.75 -16.41
C ARG A 251 -15.09 4.90 -16.15
N ILE A 252 -15.53 4.28 -15.08
CA ILE A 252 -16.90 4.28 -14.60
C ILE A 252 -16.89 4.96 -13.25
N ASN A 253 -17.49 6.15 -13.14
CA ASN A 253 -17.68 6.84 -11.88
C ASN A 253 -19.11 6.67 -11.38
N LEU A 254 -19.23 6.41 -10.09
CA LEU A 254 -20.45 6.12 -9.36
C LEU A 254 -20.67 7.24 -8.34
N SER A 255 -21.94 7.53 -8.04
CA SER A 255 -22.29 8.50 -6.99
C SER A 255 -21.96 7.95 -5.60
N GLU A 256 -22.25 6.67 -5.35
CA GLU A 256 -22.00 5.98 -4.09
C GLU A 256 -21.19 4.70 -4.32
N VAL A 257 -20.55 4.19 -3.27
CA VAL A 257 -19.85 2.89 -3.30
C VAL A 257 -20.88 1.77 -3.22
N PRO A 258 -21.09 0.95 -4.27
CA PRO A 258 -22.01 -0.17 -4.21
C PRO A 258 -21.37 -1.38 -3.49
N GLU A 259 -22.21 -2.24 -2.91
CA GLU A 259 -21.75 -3.50 -2.31
C GLU A 259 -21.05 -4.40 -3.35
N TRP A 260 -21.70 -4.55 -4.51
CA TRP A 260 -21.16 -5.26 -5.67
C TRP A 260 -21.40 -4.48 -6.96
N LEU A 261 -20.58 -4.76 -7.95
CA LEU A 261 -20.63 -4.11 -9.26
C LEU A 261 -20.48 -5.16 -10.36
N SER A 262 -21.40 -5.18 -11.32
CA SER A 262 -21.27 -5.96 -12.55
C SER A 262 -21.17 -5.00 -13.74
N VAL A 263 -20.16 -5.21 -14.57
CA VAL A 263 -19.99 -4.46 -15.82
C VAL A 263 -20.02 -5.44 -16.98
N GLU A 264 -20.95 -5.19 -17.89
CA GLU A 264 -21.14 -5.96 -19.12
C GLU A 264 -20.92 -5.02 -20.31
N ILE A 265 -20.20 -5.48 -21.33
CA ILE A 265 -19.99 -4.71 -22.57
C ILE A 265 -20.55 -5.52 -23.73
N TYR A 266 -21.34 -4.86 -24.57
CA TYR A 266 -21.99 -5.43 -25.75
C TYR A 266 -21.56 -4.67 -27.01
N ASP A 267 -21.43 -5.39 -28.13
CA ASP A 267 -21.27 -4.76 -29.44
C ASP A 267 -22.61 -4.29 -30.04
N GLN A 268 -22.55 -3.63 -31.21
CA GLN A 268 -23.73 -3.13 -31.92
C GLN A 268 -24.73 -4.20 -32.37
N THR A 269 -24.35 -5.48 -32.37
CA THR A 269 -25.26 -6.61 -32.66
C THR A 269 -25.96 -7.14 -31.42
N GLY A 270 -25.61 -6.63 -30.23
CA GLY A 270 -26.09 -7.12 -28.94
C GLY A 270 -25.28 -8.30 -28.41
N LYS A 271 -24.17 -8.67 -29.03
CA LYS A 271 -23.30 -9.74 -28.54
C LYS A 271 -22.47 -9.23 -27.36
N GLN A 272 -22.51 -9.95 -26.24
CA GLN A 272 -21.67 -9.66 -25.07
C GLN A 272 -20.20 -9.93 -25.38
N VAL A 273 -19.36 -8.91 -25.31
CA VAL A 273 -17.91 -8.98 -25.54
C VAL A 273 -17.10 -9.01 -24.24
N MET A 274 -17.67 -8.55 -23.13
CA MET A 274 -17.08 -8.64 -21.80
C MET A 274 -18.17 -8.74 -20.72
N LYS A 275 -17.85 -9.46 -19.65
CA LYS A 275 -18.57 -9.39 -18.38
C LYS A 275 -17.58 -9.54 -17.23
N LYS A 276 -17.59 -8.61 -16.29
CA LYS A 276 -16.82 -8.66 -15.04
C LYS A 276 -17.76 -8.43 -13.85
N MET A 277 -17.56 -9.20 -12.78
CA MET A 277 -18.33 -9.11 -11.54
C MET A 277 -17.38 -8.87 -10.38
N TYR A 278 -17.63 -7.81 -9.61
CA TYR A 278 -16.90 -7.41 -8.42
C TYR A 278 -17.83 -7.57 -7.22
N ARG A 279 -17.61 -8.62 -6.41
CA ARG A 279 -18.51 -8.97 -5.30
C ARG A 279 -18.33 -8.11 -4.05
N ASN A 280 -17.14 -7.54 -3.85
CA ASN A 280 -16.77 -6.72 -2.70
C ASN A 280 -16.15 -5.41 -3.21
N PHE A 281 -16.96 -4.54 -3.80
CA PHE A 281 -16.46 -3.31 -4.39
C PHE A 281 -16.34 -2.22 -3.33
N VAL A 282 -15.24 -1.45 -3.36
CA VAL A 282 -14.92 -0.47 -2.29
C VAL A 282 -14.64 0.94 -2.81
N SER A 283 -14.76 1.15 -4.12
CA SER A 283 -14.53 2.44 -4.78
C SER A 283 -15.81 2.99 -5.42
N ARG A 284 -15.80 4.28 -5.74
CA ARG A 284 -16.75 5.02 -6.58
C ARG A 284 -16.21 5.13 -8.00
N SER A 285 -14.99 4.67 -8.28
CA SER A 285 -14.44 4.64 -9.63
C SER A 285 -13.92 3.25 -9.97
N LEU A 286 -14.19 2.82 -11.19
CA LEU A 286 -13.61 1.62 -11.79
C LEU A 286 -12.95 1.99 -13.11
N THR A 287 -11.66 1.73 -13.22
CA THR A 287 -10.96 1.75 -14.51
C THR A 287 -11.03 0.36 -15.14
N LEU A 288 -11.50 0.30 -16.38
CA LEU A 288 -11.43 -0.87 -17.24
C LEU A 288 -10.44 -0.55 -18.36
N ASP A 289 -9.24 -1.06 -18.20
CA ASP A 289 -8.13 -0.96 -19.15
C ASP A 289 -8.08 -2.18 -20.09
N ASN A 290 -7.11 -2.17 -21.00
CA ASN A 290 -6.81 -3.28 -21.91
C ASN A 290 -8.03 -3.83 -22.67
N LEU A 291 -8.96 -2.94 -23.05
CA LEU A 291 -10.17 -3.27 -23.80
C LEU A 291 -9.86 -3.54 -25.27
N THR A 292 -9.38 -4.76 -25.57
CA THR A 292 -8.91 -5.21 -26.89
C THR A 292 -10.02 -5.61 -27.87
N PHE A 293 -11.27 -5.20 -27.64
CA PHE A 293 -12.42 -5.54 -28.50
C PHE A 293 -12.11 -5.29 -29.99
N ARG A 294 -12.40 -6.27 -30.84
CA ARG A 294 -12.22 -6.15 -32.29
C ARG A 294 -13.34 -5.28 -32.88
N GLY A 295 -12.96 -4.28 -33.68
CA GLY A 295 -13.89 -3.39 -34.39
C GLY A 295 -13.94 -1.97 -33.82
N LYS A 296 -13.87 -0.98 -34.69
CA LYS A 296 -14.24 0.40 -34.36
C LYS A 296 -15.76 0.53 -34.40
N GLY A 297 -16.33 1.44 -33.62
CA GLY A 297 -17.76 1.75 -33.69
C GLY A 297 -18.46 1.70 -32.34
N LEU A 298 -19.75 1.38 -32.40
CA LEU A 298 -20.67 1.51 -31.28
C LEU A 298 -20.61 0.31 -30.34
N TYR A 299 -20.50 0.59 -29.04
CA TYR A 299 -20.61 -0.40 -27.96
C TYR A 299 -21.57 0.13 -26.89
N PHE A 300 -22.07 -0.80 -26.07
CA PHE A 300 -22.92 -0.50 -24.93
C PHE A 300 -22.29 -1.05 -23.67
N VAL A 301 -22.10 -0.20 -22.66
CA VAL A 301 -21.64 -0.60 -21.33
C VAL A 301 -22.83 -0.61 -20.41
N ARG A 302 -23.15 -1.79 -19.89
CA ARG A 302 -24.18 -1.95 -18.87
C ARG A 302 -23.52 -2.08 -17.51
N VAL A 303 -23.83 -1.13 -16.63
CA VAL A 303 -23.33 -1.05 -15.25
C VAL A 303 -24.47 -1.41 -14.32
N ILE A 304 -24.26 -2.43 -13.49
CA ILE A 304 -25.29 -3.01 -12.62
C ILE A 304 -24.77 -3.00 -11.18
N THR A 305 -25.56 -2.46 -10.28
CA THR A 305 -25.36 -2.45 -8.82
C THR A 305 -26.61 -3.03 -8.14
N PRO A 306 -26.65 -3.20 -6.80
CA PRO A 306 -27.88 -3.63 -6.11
C PRO A 306 -29.09 -2.75 -6.41
N ASP A 307 -28.87 -1.44 -6.54
CA ASP A 307 -29.93 -0.44 -6.59
C ASP A 307 -30.29 -0.01 -8.02
N THR A 308 -29.40 -0.22 -9.00
CA THR A 308 -29.61 0.29 -10.36
C THR A 308 -28.94 -0.56 -11.44
N ALA A 309 -29.48 -0.45 -12.66
CA ALA A 309 -28.90 -1.03 -13.86
C ALA A 309 -29.00 -0.01 -15.01
N LEU A 310 -27.88 0.58 -15.41
CA LEU A 310 -27.82 1.60 -16.45
C LEU A 310 -27.01 1.13 -17.65
N THR A 311 -27.41 1.56 -18.84
CA THR A 311 -26.70 1.26 -20.10
C THR A 311 -26.22 2.55 -20.74
N HIS A 312 -24.91 2.66 -20.94
CA HIS A 312 -24.26 3.79 -21.57
C HIS A 312 -23.79 3.43 -22.96
N ARG A 313 -24.05 4.33 -23.91
CA ARG A 313 -23.57 4.22 -25.29
C ARG A 313 -22.15 4.79 -25.39
N ILE A 314 -21.19 3.98 -25.79
CA ILE A 314 -19.79 4.39 -25.96
C ILE A 314 -19.28 4.10 -27.37
N ILE A 315 -18.34 4.91 -27.84
CA ILE A 315 -17.80 4.82 -29.21
C ILE A 315 -16.33 4.45 -29.14
N LYS A 316 -15.96 3.29 -29.70
CA LYS A 316 -14.55 2.87 -29.83
C LYS A 316 -13.93 3.47 -31.09
N ILE A 317 -12.82 4.16 -30.91
CA ILE A 317 -11.96 4.65 -32.00
C ILE A 317 -10.64 3.88 -32.03
N VAL A 318 -10.03 3.80 -33.22
CA VAL A 318 -8.69 3.20 -33.39
C VAL A 318 -7.64 4.16 -32.81
N GLY A 319 -6.49 3.64 -32.37
CA GLY A 319 -5.28 4.40 -32.02
C GLY A 319 -4.91 5.46 -33.08
N PRO A 320 -4.10 6.49 -32.76
CA PRO A 320 -3.38 7.22 -33.81
C PRO A 320 -2.55 6.25 -34.64
#